data_AF-A0A453D122-F1
#
_entry.id   AF-A0A453D122-F1
#
_cell.length_a   1.000
_cell.length_b   1.000
_cell.length_c   1.000
_cell.angle_alpha   90.00
_cell.angle_beta   90.00
_cell.angle_gamma   90.00
#
_symmetry.space_group_name_H-M   'P 1'
#
loop_
_entity.id
_entity.type
_entity.pdbx_description
1 polymer ?
#
loop_
_entity_poly.entity_id
_entity_poly.type
_entity_poly.pdbx_seq_one_letter_code
_entity_poly.pdbx_strand_id
1 'polypeptide(L)'
;FSLKASRYSSELSLYNHASRFCPEIHVGAMAHQMKSCHGFKRMIKDRPHQWGPGGLNNILVPVEAFHQENMFQDEIRHDQRFDFTRVPAVLELCHQAGAELPEGLLYRRDELCTAAEANNQNPAPLLSSELRLVGQRTLEAWERLRLGVTKLLLVYPSKVCENCSEVHVGISGHKARMCGVFKFEGWRGKHKWKKAGVDDLVPQKIVWHQRPHDPPILVDSGRDYYGHAPAVVELCVQVGARASPKYNCMMKEHGLAPPVQRDQAT
;
A
#
# COMPACT_ATOMS: atom_id res chain seq x y z
N PHE A 1 -15.47 -3.89 -2.13
CA PHE A 1 -14.18 -4.34 -1.56
C PHE A 1 -14.19 -4.50 -0.04
N SER A 2 -14.89 -3.66 0.73
CA SER A 2 -14.75 -3.63 2.21
C SER A 2 -15.55 -4.70 2.99
N LEU A 3 -16.78 -5.05 2.60
CA LEU A 3 -17.67 -5.88 3.45
C LEU A 3 -17.26 -7.36 3.65
N LYS A 4 -16.42 -7.94 2.78
CA LYS A 4 -15.91 -9.32 2.96
C LYS A 4 -14.47 -9.37 3.45
N ALA A 5 -13.63 -8.38 3.14
CA ALA A 5 -12.23 -8.38 3.60
C ALA A 5 -12.11 -8.11 5.10
N SER A 6 -13.08 -7.39 5.68
CA SER A 6 -12.98 -6.92 7.06
C SER A 6 -13.29 -7.97 8.13
N ARG A 7 -14.01 -9.05 7.79
CA ARG A 7 -14.29 -10.18 8.73
C ARG A 7 -13.06 -11.06 9.02
N TYR A 8 -11.97 -10.92 8.26
CA TYR A 8 -10.82 -11.84 8.28
C TYR A 8 -9.50 -11.14 8.57
N SER A 9 -9.57 -9.88 9.03
CA SER A 9 -8.41 -9.05 9.37
C SER A 9 -7.53 -9.70 10.45
N SER A 10 -8.11 -10.47 11.38
CA SER A 10 -7.39 -11.12 12.47
C SER A 10 -6.44 -12.24 12.02
N GLU A 11 -6.86 -13.13 11.11
CA GLU A 11 -5.99 -14.23 10.62
C GLU A 11 -4.91 -13.74 9.65
N LEU A 12 -5.24 -12.76 8.79
CA LEU A 12 -4.25 -12.15 7.89
C LEU A 12 -3.29 -11.21 8.63
N SER A 13 -3.66 -10.68 9.80
CA SER A 13 -2.76 -9.88 10.64
C SER A 13 -1.61 -10.69 11.27
N LEU A 14 -1.75 -12.02 11.35
CA LEU A 14 -0.66 -12.91 11.80
C LEU A 14 0.52 -12.92 10.83
N TYR A 15 0.26 -12.65 9.55
CA TYR A 15 1.27 -12.67 8.49
C TYR A 15 1.83 -11.29 8.17
N ASN A 16 1.44 -10.22 8.88
CA ASN A 16 1.90 -8.87 8.58
C ASN A 16 2.65 -8.28 9.77
N HIS A 17 3.91 -7.94 9.55
CA HIS A 17 4.78 -7.34 10.55
C HIS A 17 5.16 -5.93 10.13
N ALA A 18 4.92 -4.95 10.99
CA ALA A 18 5.32 -3.56 10.76
C ALA A 18 6.50 -3.18 11.66
N SER A 19 7.51 -2.52 11.06
CA SER A 19 8.62 -1.98 11.84
C SER A 19 8.14 -0.79 12.66
N ARG A 20 8.53 -0.76 13.94
CA ARG A 20 8.21 0.38 14.83
C ARG A 20 8.99 1.63 14.49
N PHE A 21 10.14 1.49 13.84
CA PHE A 21 11.11 2.58 13.67
C PHE A 21 11.28 3.04 12.24
N CYS A 22 10.74 2.33 11.25
CA CYS A 22 10.81 2.75 9.86
C CYS A 22 9.55 2.30 9.10
N PRO A 23 9.31 2.80 7.88
CA PRO A 23 8.14 2.42 7.11
C PRO A 23 8.12 0.97 6.60
N GLU A 24 9.16 0.16 6.82
CA GLU A 24 9.26 -1.20 6.30
C GLU A 24 8.20 -2.14 6.94
N ILE A 25 7.68 -3.05 6.14
CA ILE A 25 6.86 -4.17 6.60
C ILE A 25 7.43 -5.48 6.06
N HIS A 26 7.06 -6.58 6.71
CA HIS A 26 7.29 -7.92 6.22
C HIS A 26 5.96 -8.67 6.16
N VAL A 27 5.77 -9.47 5.12
CA VAL A 27 4.60 -10.33 4.98
C VAL A 27 5.06 -11.79 4.98
N GLY A 28 4.66 -12.56 5.98
CA GLY A 28 5.12 -13.92 6.23
C GLY A 28 4.88 -14.33 7.69
N ALA A 29 5.03 -15.62 7.99
CA ALA A 29 4.82 -16.15 9.34
C ALA A 29 5.87 -15.66 10.35
N MET A 30 7.08 -15.36 9.87
CA MET A 30 8.18 -14.85 10.69
C MET A 30 8.86 -13.71 9.96
N ALA A 31 8.97 -12.55 10.63
CA ALA A 31 9.67 -11.41 10.08
C ALA A 31 11.18 -11.65 9.90
N HIS A 32 11.77 -11.02 8.88
CA HIS A 32 13.20 -11.15 8.60
C HIS A 32 14.09 -10.56 9.71
N GLN A 33 15.33 -11.07 9.77
CA GLN A 33 16.37 -10.64 10.70
C GLN A 33 17.45 -9.78 10.04
N MET A 34 17.25 -9.39 8.78
CA MET A 34 18.17 -8.49 8.07
C MET A 34 18.32 -7.14 8.78
N LYS A 35 19.55 -6.65 8.78
CA LYS A 35 19.90 -5.31 9.25
C LYS A 35 19.63 -4.28 8.15
N SER A 36 18.36 -4.02 7.87
CA SER A 36 17.92 -3.02 6.87
C SER A 36 17.20 -1.82 7.49
N CYS A 37 17.06 -1.77 8.82
CA CYS A 37 16.32 -0.69 9.46
C CYS A 37 17.10 0.63 9.41
N HIS A 38 16.47 1.65 8.83
CA HIS A 38 17.04 3.00 8.74
C HIS A 38 16.62 3.94 9.91
N GLY A 39 15.71 3.50 10.76
CA GLY A 39 15.12 4.32 11.82
C GLY A 39 14.29 5.52 11.31
N PHE A 40 13.67 6.26 12.23
CA PHE A 40 12.65 7.26 11.89
C PHE A 40 13.19 8.40 11.01
N LYS A 41 14.46 8.78 11.22
CA LYS A 41 15.13 9.86 10.49
C LYS A 41 16.02 9.37 9.35
N ARG A 42 16.06 8.06 9.07
CA ARG A 42 16.99 7.46 8.08
C ARG A 42 18.47 7.78 8.31
N MET A 43 18.83 8.15 9.54
CA MET A 43 20.18 8.61 9.91
C MET A 43 21.12 7.47 10.30
N ILE A 44 20.56 6.34 10.72
CA ILE A 44 21.35 5.18 11.16
C ILE A 44 21.09 4.05 10.18
N LYS A 45 22.15 3.39 9.71
CA LYS A 45 22.06 2.24 8.80
C LYS A 45 22.31 0.95 9.56
N ASP A 46 21.93 -0.16 8.95
CA ASP A 46 22.33 -1.51 9.35
C ASP A 46 21.93 -1.91 10.77
N ARG A 47 20.71 -1.55 11.18
CA ARG A 47 20.10 -2.04 12.42
C ARG A 47 19.06 -3.12 12.16
N PRO A 48 18.89 -4.08 13.10
CA PRO A 48 17.75 -4.99 13.06
C PRO A 48 16.44 -4.21 13.26
N HIS A 49 15.36 -4.74 12.70
CA HIS A 49 14.02 -4.19 12.89
C HIS A 49 13.46 -4.59 14.26
N GLN A 50 12.66 -3.70 14.85
CA GLN A 50 11.76 -4.07 15.93
C GLN A 50 10.36 -4.21 15.35
N TRP A 51 9.94 -5.46 15.17
CA TRP A 51 8.65 -5.79 14.57
C TRP A 51 7.51 -5.71 15.59
N GLY A 52 6.34 -5.30 15.11
CA GLY A 52 5.07 -5.42 15.79
C GLY A 52 3.98 -5.89 14.83
N PRO A 53 2.74 -6.12 15.32
CA PRO A 53 1.63 -6.47 14.45
C PRO A 53 1.37 -5.34 13.43
N GLY A 54 1.30 -5.72 12.16
CA GLY A 54 0.97 -4.81 11.06
C GLY A 54 -0.53 -4.84 10.73
N GLY A 55 -1.10 -3.68 10.45
CA GLY A 55 -2.49 -3.54 10.00
C GLY A 55 -2.61 -3.35 8.49
N LEU A 56 -3.86 -3.34 8.01
CA LEU A 56 -4.16 -3.17 6.58
C LEU A 56 -3.62 -1.86 6.00
N ASN A 57 -3.67 -0.76 6.77
CA ASN A 57 -3.14 0.55 6.35
C ASN A 57 -1.62 0.54 6.14
N ASN A 58 -0.90 -0.46 6.66
CA ASN A 58 0.52 -0.61 6.39
C ASN A 58 0.78 -1.22 5.00
N ILE A 59 -0.19 -1.93 4.43
CA ILE A 59 -0.16 -2.56 3.10
C ILE A 59 -0.84 -1.65 2.07
N LEU A 60 -2.08 -1.26 2.35
CA LEU A 60 -2.91 -0.38 1.53
C LEU A 60 -2.82 1.03 2.10
N VAL A 61 -1.79 1.77 1.71
CA VAL A 61 -1.60 3.16 2.16
C VAL A 61 -2.63 4.04 1.45
N PRO A 62 -3.60 4.63 2.17
CA PRO A 62 -4.59 5.47 1.55
C PRO A 62 -3.95 6.78 1.07
N VAL A 63 -4.21 7.14 -0.18
CA VAL A 63 -3.84 8.43 -0.75
C VAL A 63 -5.11 9.25 -0.89
N GLU A 64 -5.09 10.45 -0.34
CA GLU A 64 -6.25 11.32 -0.26
C GLU A 64 -6.15 12.45 -1.29
N ALA A 65 -7.31 12.89 -1.77
CA ALA A 65 -7.49 14.05 -2.62
C ALA A 65 -8.65 14.90 -2.08
N PHE A 66 -8.73 16.16 -2.51
CA PHE A 66 -9.94 16.95 -2.31
C PHE A 66 -11.04 16.47 -3.24
N HIS A 67 -12.23 16.31 -2.70
CA HIS A 67 -13.43 16.08 -3.50
C HIS A 67 -13.80 17.36 -4.25
N GLN A 68 -14.11 17.24 -5.55
CA GLN A 68 -14.46 18.38 -6.41
C GLN A 68 -15.77 18.09 -7.15
N GLU A 69 -16.57 19.14 -7.39
CA GLU A 69 -17.81 18.98 -8.16
C GLU A 69 -17.51 18.68 -9.63
N ASN A 70 -16.49 19.32 -10.20
CA ASN A 70 -16.02 19.06 -11.55
C ASN A 70 -14.54 19.44 -11.73
N MET A 71 -13.88 18.86 -12.73
CA MET A 71 -12.45 19.08 -13.02
C MET A 71 -12.09 20.51 -13.50
N PHE A 72 -13.08 21.34 -13.83
CA PHE A 72 -12.87 22.68 -14.39
C PHE A 72 -13.27 23.80 -13.43
N GLN A 73 -13.54 23.47 -12.17
CA GLN A 73 -13.85 24.44 -11.15
C GLN A 73 -12.62 25.29 -10.79
N ASP A 74 -12.87 26.39 -10.08
CA ASP A 74 -11.80 27.23 -9.55
C ASP A 74 -10.86 26.46 -8.63
N GLU A 75 -9.57 26.78 -8.71
CA GLU A 75 -8.56 26.13 -7.89
C GLU A 75 -8.81 26.35 -6.40
N ILE A 76 -8.84 25.27 -5.62
CA ILE A 76 -9.00 25.31 -4.17
C ILE A 76 -7.86 26.13 -3.54
N ARG A 77 -8.22 27.28 -2.96
CA ARG A 77 -7.28 28.15 -2.25
C ARG A 77 -6.97 27.60 -0.86
N HIS A 78 -5.90 28.11 -0.25
CA HIS A 78 -5.46 27.61 1.05
C HIS A 78 -6.47 27.82 2.18
N ASP A 79 -7.10 28.99 2.22
CA ASP A 79 -8.19 29.32 3.14
C ASP A 79 -9.40 28.40 2.97
N GLN A 80 -9.71 28.04 1.73
CA GLN A 80 -10.86 27.19 1.39
C GLN A 80 -10.66 25.69 1.67
N ARG A 81 -9.46 25.25 2.06
CA ARG A 81 -9.15 23.80 2.20
C ARG A 81 -10.06 23.05 3.18
N PHE A 82 -10.72 23.76 4.10
CA PHE A 82 -11.63 23.16 5.08
C PHE A 82 -13.07 23.07 4.56
N ASP A 83 -13.37 23.75 3.46
CA ASP A 83 -14.69 23.75 2.82
C ASP A 83 -14.87 22.50 1.94
N PHE A 84 -13.78 21.80 1.65
CA PHE A 84 -13.76 20.60 0.80
C PHE A 84 -13.51 19.34 1.62
N THR A 85 -14.27 18.29 1.29
CA THR A 85 -14.09 16.96 1.91
C THR A 85 -12.85 16.27 1.34
N ARG A 86 -12.19 15.47 2.18
CA ARG A 86 -11.06 14.61 1.80
C ARG A 86 -11.57 13.21 1.51
N VAL A 87 -11.26 12.70 0.32
CA VAL A 87 -11.66 11.35 -0.12
C VAL A 87 -10.45 10.61 -0.70
N PRO A 88 -10.46 9.26 -0.75
CA PRO A 88 -9.42 8.51 -1.44
C PRO A 88 -9.29 8.95 -2.90
N ALA A 89 -8.07 9.23 -3.36
CA ALA A 89 -7.79 9.78 -4.68
C ALA A 89 -8.29 8.88 -5.83
N VAL A 90 -8.31 7.57 -5.61
CA VAL A 90 -8.91 6.60 -6.54
C VAL A 90 -10.41 6.81 -6.66
N LEU A 91 -11.11 7.05 -5.55
CA LEU A 91 -12.54 7.30 -5.57
C LEU A 91 -12.83 8.63 -6.27
N GLU A 92 -12.07 9.68 -5.95
CA GLU A 92 -12.20 10.96 -6.67
C GLU A 92 -11.97 10.80 -8.17
N LEU A 93 -10.95 10.04 -8.58
CA LEU A 93 -10.69 9.76 -10.00
C LEU A 93 -11.87 9.03 -10.67
N CYS A 94 -12.45 8.04 -9.99
CA CYS A 94 -13.64 7.35 -10.48
C CYS A 94 -14.86 8.28 -10.56
N HIS A 95 -15.06 9.16 -9.57
CA HIS A 95 -16.14 10.14 -9.56
C HIS A 95 -16.04 11.11 -10.74
N GLN A 96 -14.86 11.69 -10.97
CA GLN A 96 -14.62 12.57 -12.12
C GLN A 96 -14.79 11.82 -13.46
N ALA A 97 -14.67 10.49 -13.46
CA ALA A 97 -14.96 9.63 -14.60
C ALA A 97 -16.43 9.25 -14.77
N GLY A 98 -17.34 9.83 -13.97
CA GLY A 98 -18.78 9.61 -14.03
C GLY A 98 -19.25 8.38 -13.25
N ALA A 99 -18.42 7.80 -12.37
CA ALA A 99 -18.87 6.73 -11.48
C ALA A 99 -19.77 7.31 -10.38
N GLU A 100 -20.95 6.74 -10.22
CA GLU A 100 -21.82 7.01 -9.08
C GLU A 100 -21.20 6.39 -7.82
N LEU A 101 -20.70 7.25 -6.93
CA LEU A 101 -20.23 6.83 -5.62
C LEU A 101 -21.39 6.94 -4.62
N PRO A 102 -21.69 5.88 -3.85
CA PRO A 102 -22.64 5.97 -2.75
C PRO A 102 -22.23 7.11 -1.81
N GLU A 103 -23.15 8.02 -1.50
CA GLU A 103 -22.89 9.21 -0.66
C GLU A 103 -22.16 8.85 0.65
N GLY A 104 -22.50 7.69 1.26
CA GLY A 104 -21.83 7.20 2.47
C GLY A 104 -20.32 6.96 2.33
N LEU A 105 -19.80 6.69 1.13
CA LEU A 105 -18.35 6.53 0.88
C LEU A 105 -17.59 7.85 0.83
N LEU A 106 -18.26 8.95 0.53
CA LEU A 106 -17.67 10.30 0.46
C LEU A 106 -17.62 10.96 1.83
N TYR A 107 -18.58 10.67 2.72
CA TYR A 107 -18.74 11.38 4.00
C TYR A 107 -18.39 10.57 5.25
N ARG A 108 -18.19 9.24 5.17
CA ARG A 108 -17.96 8.41 6.37
C ARG A 108 -16.88 7.35 6.19
N ARG A 109 -15.66 7.71 6.55
CA ARG A 109 -14.50 6.80 6.64
C ARG A 109 -14.71 5.66 7.65
N ASP A 110 -15.39 5.95 8.76
CA ASP A 110 -15.39 5.10 9.94
C ASP A 110 -16.37 3.90 9.87
N GLU A 111 -17.39 3.94 9.00
CA GLU A 111 -18.40 2.87 8.94
C GLU A 111 -17.93 1.61 8.21
N LEU A 112 -16.96 1.73 7.30
CA LEU A 112 -16.40 0.57 6.61
C LEU A 112 -15.47 -0.26 7.50
N CYS A 113 -14.88 0.36 8.53
CA CYS A 113 -14.10 -0.33 9.55
C CYS A 113 -15.01 -0.88 10.67
N THR A 114 -16.03 -0.13 11.10
CA THR A 114 -16.90 -0.52 12.24
C THR A 114 -18.01 -1.52 11.87
N ALA A 115 -18.50 -1.56 10.62
CA ALA A 115 -19.43 -2.61 10.17
C ALA A 115 -18.81 -4.03 10.21
N ALA A 116 -17.48 -4.11 10.32
CA ALA A 116 -16.75 -5.35 10.52
C ALA A 116 -16.67 -5.80 11.98
N GLU A 117 -16.70 -4.84 12.91
CA GLU A 117 -16.60 -5.07 14.35
C GLU A 117 -17.94 -5.48 14.98
N ALA A 118 -19.05 -5.31 14.25
CA ALA A 118 -20.40 -5.64 14.74
C ALA A 118 -20.79 -7.13 14.64
N ASN A 119 -19.93 -8.03 14.13
CA ASN A 119 -20.16 -9.47 14.20
C ASN A 119 -19.14 -10.13 15.15
N ASN A 120 -19.41 -10.01 16.45
CA ASN A 120 -18.83 -10.85 17.51
C ASN A 120 -19.32 -12.30 17.38
N GLN A 121 -19.00 -12.95 16.28
CA GLN A 121 -18.92 -14.40 16.21
C GLN A 121 -17.46 -14.69 15.94
N ASN A 122 -16.82 -15.39 16.88
CA ASN A 122 -15.49 -15.95 16.69
C ASN A 122 -15.54 -16.78 15.38
N PRO A 123 -15.03 -16.27 14.24
CA PRO A 123 -15.21 -16.96 12.98
C PRO A 123 -14.50 -18.30 13.09
N ALA A 124 -15.14 -19.38 12.65
CA ALA A 124 -14.45 -20.65 12.54
C ALA A 124 -13.18 -20.44 11.68
N PRO A 125 -12.04 -21.07 12.03
CA PRO A 125 -10.81 -20.92 11.25
C PRO A 125 -11.09 -21.28 9.80
N LEU A 126 -10.69 -20.41 8.86
CA LEU A 126 -10.94 -20.67 7.44
C LEU A 126 -10.17 -21.91 6.99
N LEU A 127 -10.81 -22.72 6.14
CA LEU A 127 -10.12 -23.83 5.51
C LEU A 127 -9.04 -23.28 4.56
N SER A 128 -7.89 -23.95 4.48
CA SER A 128 -6.79 -23.55 3.59
C SER A 128 -7.23 -23.31 2.13
N SER A 129 -8.21 -24.08 1.64
CA SER A 129 -8.80 -23.91 0.31
C SER A 129 -9.59 -22.60 0.16
N GLU A 130 -10.26 -22.14 1.20
CA GLU A 130 -11.02 -20.89 1.21
C GLU A 130 -10.09 -19.68 1.25
N LEU A 131 -9.05 -19.73 2.09
CA LEU A 131 -8.00 -18.72 2.14
C LEU A 131 -7.32 -18.55 0.78
N ARG A 132 -6.98 -19.65 0.12
CA ARG A 132 -6.43 -19.64 -1.24
C ARG A 132 -7.37 -18.98 -2.25
N LEU A 133 -8.67 -19.29 -2.19
CA LEU A 133 -9.67 -18.69 -3.09
C LEU A 133 -9.81 -17.18 -2.83
N VAL A 134 -9.83 -16.76 -1.57
CA VAL A 134 -9.87 -15.34 -1.18
C VAL A 134 -8.61 -14.63 -1.65
N GLY A 135 -7.43 -15.21 -1.43
CA GLY A 135 -6.15 -14.69 -1.90
C GLY A 135 -6.12 -14.52 -3.42
N GLN A 136 -6.56 -15.54 -4.18
CA GLN A 136 -6.60 -15.46 -5.65
C GLN A 136 -7.53 -14.34 -6.13
N ARG A 137 -8.74 -14.25 -5.58
CA ARG A 137 -9.69 -13.19 -5.95
C ARG A 137 -9.17 -11.81 -5.58
N THR A 138 -8.48 -11.69 -4.45
CA THR A 138 -7.90 -10.43 -3.96
C THR A 138 -6.79 -9.96 -4.89
N LEU A 139 -5.87 -10.87 -5.27
CA LEU A 139 -4.80 -10.58 -6.22
C LEU A 139 -5.35 -10.11 -7.56
N GLU A 140 -6.30 -10.83 -8.15
CA GLU A 140 -6.88 -10.42 -9.43
C GLU A 140 -7.59 -9.06 -9.34
N ALA A 141 -8.29 -8.81 -8.24
CA ALA A 141 -9.01 -7.56 -8.05
C ALA A 141 -8.04 -6.37 -7.84
N TRP A 142 -6.91 -6.60 -7.17
CA TRP A 142 -5.81 -5.65 -7.06
C TRP A 142 -5.22 -5.29 -8.43
N GLU A 143 -4.96 -6.29 -9.27
CA GLU A 143 -4.42 -6.07 -10.61
C GLU A 143 -5.41 -5.32 -11.51
N ARG A 144 -6.70 -5.68 -11.46
CA ARG A 144 -7.77 -4.98 -12.19
C ARG A 144 -7.91 -3.53 -11.73
N LEU A 145 -7.85 -3.27 -10.43
CA LEU A 145 -7.87 -1.91 -9.88
C LEU A 145 -6.75 -1.06 -10.46
N ARG A 146 -5.51 -1.54 -10.38
CA ARG A 146 -4.34 -0.81 -10.91
C ARG A 146 -4.44 -0.57 -12.40
N LEU A 147 -4.86 -1.57 -13.17
CA LEU A 147 -5.08 -1.42 -14.61
C LEU A 147 -6.16 -0.37 -14.93
N GLY A 148 -7.27 -0.38 -14.19
CA GLY A 148 -8.35 0.60 -14.31
C GLY A 148 -7.86 2.02 -14.03
N VAL A 149 -7.15 2.22 -12.92
CA VAL A 149 -6.54 3.53 -12.58
C VAL A 149 -5.58 4.00 -13.66
N THR A 150 -4.71 3.11 -14.18
CA THR A 150 -3.81 3.45 -15.29
C THR A 150 -4.59 3.95 -16.51
N LYS A 151 -5.70 3.29 -16.88
CA LYS A 151 -6.53 3.70 -18.01
C LYS A 151 -7.21 5.03 -17.77
N LEU A 152 -7.77 5.25 -16.57
CA LEU A 152 -8.42 6.52 -16.22
C LEU A 152 -7.44 7.69 -16.25
N LEU A 153 -6.20 7.50 -15.76
CA LEU A 153 -5.15 8.53 -15.79
C LEU A 153 -4.70 8.94 -17.21
N LEU A 154 -5.06 8.17 -18.25
CA LEU A 154 -4.83 8.56 -19.64
C LEU A 154 -5.83 9.63 -20.12
N VAL A 155 -7.02 9.67 -19.53
CA VAL A 155 -8.14 10.52 -19.96
C VAL A 155 -8.41 11.65 -18.96
N TYR A 156 -8.31 11.36 -17.66
CA TYR A 156 -8.64 12.27 -16.57
C TYR A 156 -7.34 12.83 -15.96
N PRO A 157 -7.01 14.12 -16.21
CA PRO A 157 -5.79 14.73 -15.68
C PRO A 157 -5.74 14.62 -14.17
N SER A 158 -4.60 14.18 -13.63
CA SER A 158 -4.36 14.13 -12.20
C SER A 158 -2.94 14.57 -11.91
N LYS A 159 -2.75 15.21 -10.76
CA LYS A 159 -1.49 15.78 -10.29
C LYS A 159 -1.11 15.17 -8.95
N VAL A 160 0.18 14.99 -8.76
CA VAL A 160 0.78 14.61 -7.48
C VAL A 160 1.84 15.63 -7.13
N CYS A 161 2.04 15.86 -5.83
CA CYS A 161 3.16 16.66 -5.38
C CYS A 161 4.47 15.86 -5.51
N GLU A 162 5.53 16.47 -6.02
CA GLU A 162 6.85 15.83 -6.13
C GLU A 162 7.48 15.45 -4.78
N ASN A 163 7.05 16.10 -3.69
CA ASN A 163 7.73 16.03 -2.40
C ASN A 163 6.87 15.44 -1.28
N CYS A 164 5.56 15.31 -1.47
CA CYS A 164 4.66 14.69 -0.49
C CYS A 164 3.59 13.86 -1.19
N SER A 165 2.86 13.04 -0.44
CA SER A 165 1.84 12.14 -0.95
C SER A 165 0.51 12.82 -1.31
N GLU A 166 0.51 14.13 -1.56
CA GLU A 166 -0.71 14.87 -1.89
C GLU A 166 -1.06 14.68 -3.37
N VAL A 167 -2.32 14.33 -3.64
CA VAL A 167 -2.85 14.13 -4.99
C VAL A 167 -4.04 15.06 -5.22
N HIS A 168 -4.15 15.54 -6.46
CA HIS A 168 -5.27 16.32 -6.94
C HIS A 168 -5.76 15.75 -8.27
N VAL A 169 -7.04 15.42 -8.38
CA VAL A 169 -7.65 14.96 -9.63
C VAL A 169 -8.17 16.19 -10.38
N GLY A 170 -7.42 16.66 -11.37
CA GLY A 170 -7.70 17.91 -12.10
C GLY A 170 -6.47 18.43 -12.86
N ILE A 171 -6.66 19.50 -13.62
CA ILE A 171 -5.65 20.00 -14.57
C ILE A 171 -4.49 20.74 -13.89
N SER A 172 -4.74 21.56 -12.87
CA SER A 172 -3.73 22.51 -12.37
C SER A 172 -3.27 22.30 -10.93
N GLY A 173 -3.89 21.38 -10.17
CA GLY A 173 -3.53 21.17 -8.77
C GLY A 173 -4.05 22.30 -7.86
N HIS A 174 -4.30 22.01 -6.59
CA HIS A 174 -4.79 23.04 -5.67
C HIS A 174 -3.69 24.00 -5.21
N LYS A 175 -4.11 25.18 -4.73
CA LYS A 175 -3.24 26.21 -4.13
C LYS A 175 -3.12 26.10 -2.60
N ALA A 176 -3.72 25.08 -1.98
CA ALA A 176 -3.57 24.88 -0.55
C ALA A 176 -2.11 24.69 -0.13
N ARG A 177 -1.69 25.45 0.89
CA ARG A 177 -0.33 25.42 1.44
C ARG A 177 -0.20 24.39 2.55
N MET A 178 -0.23 23.11 2.19
CA MET A 178 -0.18 21.99 3.14
C MET A 178 0.95 20.99 2.87
N CYS A 179 1.88 21.33 1.98
CA CYS A 179 3.09 20.53 1.78
C CYS A 179 3.99 20.61 3.02
N GLY A 180 4.07 19.51 3.77
CA GLY A 180 4.85 19.43 5.01
C GLY A 180 6.36 19.59 4.82
N VAL A 181 6.88 19.25 3.65
CA VAL A 181 8.32 19.35 3.31
C VAL A 181 8.74 20.81 3.20
N PHE A 182 7.90 21.65 2.61
CA PHE A 182 8.24 23.05 2.29
C PHE A 182 7.72 24.07 3.29
N LYS A 183 7.35 23.64 4.50
CA LYS A 183 6.74 24.53 5.51
C LYS A 183 7.65 25.69 5.90
N PHE A 184 8.96 25.48 5.94
CA PHE A 184 9.96 26.45 6.41
C PHE A 184 10.83 27.06 5.30
N GLU A 185 10.63 26.63 4.05
CA GLU A 185 11.36 27.15 2.88
C GLU A 185 10.61 28.29 2.20
N GLY A 186 11.22 28.95 1.20
CA GLY A 186 10.61 30.05 0.43
C GLY A 186 9.29 29.69 -0.26
N TRP A 187 9.03 28.40 -0.45
CA TRP A 187 7.79 27.84 -1.01
C TRP A 187 6.59 27.92 -0.05
N ARG A 188 6.80 28.20 1.24
CA ARG A 188 5.75 28.45 2.25
C ARG A 188 4.62 27.41 2.23
N GLY A 189 4.98 26.12 2.17
CA GLY A 189 4.05 25.00 2.16
C GLY A 189 3.30 24.76 0.85
N LYS A 190 3.64 25.45 -0.25
CA LYS A 190 3.05 25.18 -1.59
C LYS A 190 3.50 23.81 -2.12
N HIS A 191 2.66 23.21 -2.96
CA HIS A 191 2.98 21.98 -3.68
C HIS A 191 3.70 22.29 -4.99
N LYS A 192 4.66 21.44 -5.33
CA LYS A 192 5.24 21.35 -6.68
C LYS A 192 4.56 20.20 -7.41
N TRP A 193 3.67 20.52 -8.34
CA TRP A 193 2.81 19.55 -9.02
C TRP A 193 3.49 18.93 -10.24
N LYS A 194 3.37 17.62 -10.39
CA LYS A 194 3.69 16.86 -11.62
C LYS A 194 2.50 16.00 -12.05
N LYS A 195 2.54 15.45 -13.27
CA LYS A 195 1.54 14.47 -13.73
C LYS A 195 1.58 13.23 -12.81
N ALA A 196 0.41 12.79 -12.34
CA ALA A 196 0.28 11.59 -11.52
C ALA A 196 0.33 10.32 -12.37
N GLY A 197 0.94 9.28 -11.83
CA GLY A 197 0.91 7.90 -12.31
C GLY A 197 0.13 6.98 -11.38
N VAL A 198 0.00 5.71 -11.77
CA VAL A 198 -0.77 4.72 -10.99
C VAL A 198 -0.21 4.50 -9.58
N ASP A 199 1.11 4.56 -9.39
CA ASP A 199 1.72 4.41 -8.06
C ASP A 199 1.52 5.63 -7.16
N ASP A 200 1.15 6.79 -7.71
CA ASP A 200 0.83 7.98 -6.91
C ASP A 200 -0.56 7.88 -6.28
N LEU A 201 -1.51 7.21 -6.94
CA LEU A 201 -2.88 7.01 -6.44
C LEU A 201 -3.06 5.68 -5.71
N VAL A 202 -2.35 4.64 -6.17
CA VAL A 202 -2.38 3.29 -5.62
C VAL A 202 -0.93 2.90 -5.32
N PRO A 203 -0.34 3.41 -4.22
CA PRO A 203 1.05 3.11 -3.91
C PRO A 203 1.26 1.61 -3.66
N GLN A 204 2.36 1.08 -4.19
CA GLN A 204 2.81 -0.27 -3.92
C GLN A 204 3.87 -0.24 -2.83
N LYS A 205 3.65 -0.99 -1.76
CA LYS A 205 4.69 -1.24 -0.77
C LYS A 205 5.47 -2.48 -1.17
N ILE A 206 6.75 -2.33 -1.48
CA ILE A 206 7.59 -3.45 -1.85
C ILE A 206 8.13 -4.11 -0.58
N VAL A 207 8.02 -5.43 -0.51
CA VAL A 207 8.46 -6.27 0.60
C VAL A 207 9.37 -7.37 0.07
N TRP A 208 10.14 -7.95 0.97
CA TRP A 208 10.92 -9.16 0.68
C TRP A 208 10.00 -10.33 0.37
N HIS A 209 10.30 -11.04 -0.70
CA HIS A 209 9.63 -12.27 -1.09
C HIS A 209 10.50 -13.46 -0.70
N GLN A 210 9.90 -14.40 0.04
CA GLN A 210 10.53 -15.66 0.42
C GLN A 210 10.10 -16.77 -0.54
N ARG A 211 11.06 -17.34 -1.27
CA ARG A 211 10.79 -18.44 -2.20
C ARG A 211 10.70 -19.77 -1.45
N PRO A 212 10.09 -20.80 -2.05
CA PRO A 212 9.95 -22.11 -1.38
C PRO A 212 11.28 -22.77 -0.94
N HIS A 213 12.40 -22.41 -1.56
CA HIS A 213 13.74 -22.93 -1.25
C HIS A 213 14.60 -21.97 -0.40
N ASP A 214 14.10 -20.78 -0.09
CA ASP A 214 14.79 -19.83 0.80
C ASP A 214 14.63 -20.28 2.27
N PRO A 215 15.54 -19.86 3.17
CA PRO A 215 15.41 -20.18 4.60
C PRO A 215 14.10 -19.63 5.19
N PRO A 216 13.52 -20.27 6.22
CA PRO A 216 12.30 -19.82 6.90
C PRO A 216 12.34 -18.37 7.40
N ILE A 217 13.54 -17.89 7.75
CA ILE A 217 13.79 -16.51 8.18
C ILE A 217 14.87 -15.92 7.28
N LEU A 218 14.54 -14.83 6.61
CA LEU A 218 15.50 -14.14 5.73
C LEU A 218 16.55 -13.39 6.57
N VAL A 219 17.82 -13.61 6.22
CA VAL A 219 19.01 -13.05 6.88
C VAL A 219 19.91 -12.32 5.88
N ASP A 220 20.83 -11.49 6.38
CA ASP A 220 21.65 -10.60 5.54
C ASP A 220 22.49 -11.33 4.48
N SER A 221 22.95 -12.55 4.76
CA SER A 221 23.79 -13.34 3.84
C SER A 221 23.09 -13.72 2.53
N GLY A 222 21.76 -13.73 2.49
CA GLY A 222 20.99 -14.05 1.28
C GLY A 222 20.33 -12.84 0.60
N ARG A 223 20.61 -11.61 1.06
CA ARG A 223 19.93 -10.38 0.60
C ARG A 223 19.94 -10.22 -0.92
N ASP A 224 21.06 -10.53 -1.57
CA ASP A 224 21.20 -10.41 -3.03
C ASP A 224 20.50 -11.52 -3.82
N TYR A 225 20.07 -12.58 -3.15
CA TYR A 225 19.41 -13.74 -3.74
C TYR A 225 17.89 -13.68 -3.62
N TYR A 226 17.38 -13.11 -2.52
CA TYR A 226 15.94 -13.04 -2.29
C TYR A 226 15.21 -12.15 -3.29
N GLY A 227 13.96 -12.51 -3.54
CA GLY A 227 13.04 -11.74 -4.36
C GLY A 227 12.40 -10.59 -3.59
N HIS A 228 11.63 -9.80 -4.32
CA HIS A 228 10.72 -8.81 -3.76
C HIS A 228 9.34 -8.97 -4.39
N ALA A 229 8.32 -8.44 -3.74
CA ALA A 229 6.97 -8.36 -4.28
C ALA A 229 6.23 -7.13 -3.72
N PRO A 230 5.18 -6.63 -4.41
CA PRO A 230 4.22 -5.76 -3.75
C PRO A 230 3.55 -6.50 -2.59
N ALA A 231 3.38 -5.85 -1.44
CA ALA A 231 2.87 -6.44 -0.21
C ALA A 231 1.51 -7.12 -0.39
N VAL A 232 0.63 -6.56 -1.24
CA VAL A 232 -0.66 -7.18 -1.59
C VAL A 232 -0.47 -8.51 -2.32
N VAL A 233 0.51 -8.58 -3.22
CA VAL A 233 0.86 -9.80 -3.96
C VAL A 233 1.43 -10.83 -3.00
N GLU A 234 2.40 -10.42 -2.16
CA GLU A 234 3.01 -11.29 -1.15
C GLU A 234 1.96 -11.88 -0.21
N LEU A 235 1.05 -11.05 0.32
CA LEU A 235 -0.01 -11.49 1.21
C LEU A 235 -0.91 -12.56 0.56
N CYS A 236 -1.23 -12.39 -0.72
CA CYS A 236 -2.04 -13.37 -1.44
C CYS A 236 -1.27 -14.68 -1.70
N VAL A 237 0.03 -14.58 -2.03
CA VAL A 237 0.90 -15.75 -2.27
C VAL A 237 1.10 -16.56 -0.99
N GLN A 238 1.26 -15.90 0.17
CA GLN A 238 1.40 -16.55 1.48
C GLN A 238 0.18 -17.44 1.84
N VAL A 239 -1.01 -17.12 1.33
CA VAL A 239 -2.22 -17.95 1.48
C VAL A 239 -2.46 -18.90 0.30
N GLY A 240 -1.48 -19.08 -0.58
CA GLY A 240 -1.49 -20.04 -1.68
C GLY A 240 -2.07 -19.53 -3.00
N ALA A 241 -2.29 -18.22 -3.15
CA ALA A 241 -2.65 -17.64 -4.45
C ALA A 241 -1.47 -17.72 -5.43
N ARG A 242 -1.77 -17.78 -6.73
CA ARG A 242 -0.74 -17.85 -7.77
C ARG A 242 -0.48 -16.45 -8.32
N ALA A 243 0.73 -15.95 -8.12
CA ALA A 243 1.18 -14.69 -8.69
C ALA A 243 1.17 -14.73 -10.22
N SER A 244 0.86 -13.59 -10.84
CA SER A 244 0.98 -13.42 -12.30
C SER A 244 2.45 -13.49 -12.73
N PRO A 245 2.77 -14.07 -13.92
CA PRO A 245 4.13 -14.15 -14.43
C PRO A 245 4.88 -12.82 -14.52
N LYS A 246 4.15 -11.69 -14.58
CA LYS A 246 4.75 -10.34 -14.58
C LYS A 246 5.55 -10.03 -13.31
N TYR A 247 5.32 -10.75 -12.22
CA TYR A 247 6.06 -10.60 -10.97
C TYR A 247 7.29 -11.51 -10.88
N ASN A 248 7.44 -12.52 -11.76
CA ASN A 248 8.48 -13.55 -11.64
C ASN A 248 9.90 -12.97 -11.57
N CYS A 249 10.19 -11.92 -12.35
CA CYS A 249 11.50 -11.26 -12.31
C CYS A 249 11.76 -10.57 -10.97
N MET A 250 10.76 -9.90 -10.42
CA MET A 250 10.87 -9.22 -9.12
C MET A 250 11.00 -10.24 -7.98
N MET A 251 10.19 -11.30 -8.04
CA MET A 251 10.15 -12.39 -7.07
C MET A 251 11.32 -13.37 -7.19
N LYS A 252 12.10 -13.29 -8.28
CA LYS A 252 13.23 -14.19 -8.56
C LYS A 252 12.85 -15.68 -8.45
N GLU A 253 11.71 -16.06 -9.03
CA GLU A 253 11.16 -17.44 -9.02
C GLU A 253 12.19 -18.50 -9.43
N HIS A 254 13.05 -18.18 -10.39
CA HIS A 254 14.15 -19.02 -10.87
C HIS A 254 15.54 -18.48 -10.52
N GLY A 255 15.62 -17.54 -9.57
CA GLY A 255 16.88 -16.99 -9.10
C GLY A 255 17.67 -18.03 -8.31
N LEU A 256 18.99 -17.83 -8.23
CA LEU A 256 19.87 -18.70 -7.45
C LEU A 256 19.51 -18.66 -5.95
N ALA A 257 19.76 -19.78 -5.27
CA ALA A 257 19.71 -19.82 -3.82
C ALA A 257 20.99 -19.18 -3.23
N PRO A 258 20.93 -18.57 -2.04
CA PRO A 258 22.13 -18.18 -1.32
C PRO A 258 23.07 -19.39 -1.16
N PRO A 259 24.40 -19.21 -1.24
CA PRO A 259 25.33 -20.26 -0.91
C PRO A 259 25.07 -20.70 0.54
N VAL A 260 24.96 -22.01 0.76
CA VAL A 260 24.81 -22.57 2.10
C VAL A 260 26.01 -22.11 2.92
N GLN A 261 25.78 -21.25 3.93
CA GLN A 261 26.79 -20.97 4.94
C GLN A 261 27.04 -22.30 5.66
N ARG A 262 28.18 -22.92 5.36
CA ARG A 262 28.74 -23.98 6.21
C ARG A 262 29.19 -23.31 7.50
N ASP A 263 28.26 -23.08 8.42
CA ASP A 263 28.64 -22.61 9.74
C ASP A 263 29.36 -23.76 10.47
N GLN A 264 30.67 -23.57 10.60
CA GLN A 264 31.51 -23.94 11.75
C GLN A 264 31.18 -25.29 12.41
N ALA A 265 31.63 -26.37 11.77
CA ALA A 265 32.02 -27.57 12.51
C ALA A 265 33.44 -27.35 13.06
N THR A 266 33.54 -26.74 14.24
CA THR A 266 34.55 -26.95 15.30
C THR A 266 34.35 -25.95 16.42
#